data_AF-A0A6I9MZI5-F1
#
_entry.id   AF-A0A6I9MZI5-F1
#
_cell.length_a   1.000
_cell.length_b   1.000
_cell.length_c   1.000
_cell.angle_alpha   90.00
_cell.angle_beta   90.00
_cell.angle_gamma   90.00
#
_symmetry.space_group_name_H-M   'P 1'
#
loop_
_entity.id
_entity.type
_entity.pdbx_description
1 polymer ?
#
loop_
_entity_poly.entity_id
_entity_poly.type
_entity_poly.pdbx_seq_one_letter_code
_entity_poly.pdbx_strand_id
1 'polypeptide(L)'
;MLLETLLLLTATKAGRDIFEKKSVYPIMREFHKWETDVHVTAACEKLVEVLIGDEPEPGMENLLEVDIPEEVEEKLTKADAREQEELEKEQERMKQEEEEEKKKRSDTEGSEKEQEAGLIR
;
A
#
# COMPACT_ATOMS: atom_id res chain seq x y z
N MET A 1 7.86 1.16 6.55
CA MET A 1 8.51 0.76 7.82
C MET A 1 7.54 0.21 8.88
N LEU A 2 6.51 0.95 9.34
CA LEU A 2 5.63 0.45 10.43
C LEU A 2 4.73 -0.71 9.98
N LEU A 3 4.04 -0.60 8.84
CA LEU A 3 3.17 -1.66 8.32
C LEU A 3 3.94 -2.94 8.01
N GLU A 4 5.12 -2.83 7.41
CA GLU A 4 6.02 -3.97 7.16
C GLU A 4 6.45 -4.64 8.47
N THR A 5 6.66 -3.86 9.54
CA THR A 5 6.96 -4.42 10.86
C THR A 5 5.77 -5.19 11.42
N LEU A 6 4.54 -4.68 11.25
CA LEU A 6 3.34 -5.40 11.64
C LEU A 6 3.17 -6.69 10.83
N LEU A 7 3.43 -6.65 9.53
CA LEU A 7 3.43 -7.82 8.65
C LEU A 7 4.50 -8.85 9.08
N LEU A 8 5.68 -8.40 9.48
CA LEU A 8 6.71 -9.30 9.99
C LEU A 8 6.29 -9.96 11.31
N LEU A 9 5.57 -9.25 12.18
CA LEU A 9 5.05 -9.84 13.41
C LEU A 9 4.01 -10.93 13.12
N THR A 10 3.21 -10.81 12.05
CA THR A 10 2.23 -11.83 11.65
C THR A 10 2.85 -13.06 10.98
N ALA A 11 4.19 -13.10 10.79
CA ALA A 11 4.88 -14.29 10.29
C ALA A 11 4.69 -15.52 11.18
N THR A 12 4.54 -15.31 12.50
CA THR A 12 4.32 -16.41 13.46
C THR A 12 2.87 -16.50 13.88
N LYS A 13 2.42 -17.72 14.19
CA LYS A 13 1.10 -17.95 14.81
C LYS A 13 0.84 -17.07 16.04
N ALA A 14 1.83 -16.96 16.93
CA ALA A 14 1.69 -16.16 18.15
C ALA A 14 1.41 -14.68 17.82
N GLY A 15 2.04 -14.15 16.78
CA GLY A 15 1.76 -12.81 16.28
C GLY A 15 0.36 -12.67 15.70
N ARG A 16 -0.07 -13.60 14.83
CA ARG A 16 -1.44 -13.61 14.28
C ARG A 16 -2.51 -13.68 15.36
N ASP A 17 -2.35 -14.58 16.34
CA ASP A 17 -3.24 -14.71 17.50
C ASP A 17 -3.36 -13.40 18.29
N ILE A 18 -2.27 -12.64 18.44
CA ILE A 18 -2.28 -11.33 19.12
C ILE A 18 -3.08 -10.32 18.32
N PHE A 19 -2.88 -10.27 17.00
CA PHE A 19 -3.57 -9.33 16.12
C PHE A 19 -5.07 -9.59 16.08
N GLU A 20 -5.48 -10.85 16.04
CA GLU A 20 -6.89 -11.26 16.13
C GLU A 20 -7.51 -10.80 17.46
N LYS A 21 -6.86 -11.12 18.60
CA LYS A 21 -7.31 -10.72 19.95
C LYS A 21 -7.40 -9.20 20.12
N LYS A 22 -6.59 -8.44 19.39
CA LYS A 22 -6.59 -6.98 19.42
C LYS A 22 -7.48 -6.35 18.36
N SER A 23 -8.18 -7.14 17.56
CA SER A 23 -9.06 -6.66 16.48
C SER A 23 -8.34 -5.71 15.53
N VAL A 24 -7.12 -6.07 15.12
CA VAL A 24 -6.30 -5.24 14.21
C VAL A 24 -6.90 -5.19 12.80
N TYR A 25 -7.46 -6.31 12.32
CA TYR A 25 -8.01 -6.40 10.96
C TYR A 25 -9.07 -5.32 10.64
N PRO A 26 -10.13 -5.11 11.46
CA PRO A 26 -11.10 -4.03 11.20
C PRO A 26 -10.47 -2.65 11.06
N ILE A 27 -9.41 -2.36 11.82
CA ILE A 27 -8.70 -1.07 11.78
C ILE A 27 -7.91 -0.96 10.47
N MET A 28 -7.13 -1.99 10.12
CA MET A 28 -6.32 -2.00 8.90
C MET A 28 -7.19 -2.00 7.64
N ARG A 29 -8.30 -2.73 7.64
CA ARG A 29 -9.27 -2.70 6.53
C ARG A 29 -9.86 -1.32 6.32
N GLU A 30 -10.14 -0.58 7.39
CA GLU A 30 -10.63 0.78 7.25
C GLU A 30 -9.51 1.71 6.77
N PHE A 31 -8.33 1.64 7.38
CA PHE A 31 -7.15 2.41 6.96
C PHE A 31 -6.84 2.23 5.47
N HIS A 32 -6.86 1.00 4.96
CA HIS A 32 -6.65 0.68 3.54
C HIS A 32 -7.59 1.43 2.59
N LYS A 33 -8.83 1.73 2.99
CA LYS A 33 -9.78 2.46 2.12
C LYS A 33 -9.48 3.95 2.02
N TRP A 34 -8.80 4.51 3.01
CA TRP A 34 -8.56 5.95 3.13
C TRP A 34 -7.15 6.34 2.69
N GLU A 35 -6.23 5.38 2.67
CA GLU A 35 -4.85 5.62 2.29
C GLU A 35 -4.72 5.86 0.77
N THR A 36 -3.90 6.84 0.42
CA THR A 36 -3.71 7.30 -0.96
C THR A 36 -2.29 7.06 -1.45
N ASP A 37 -1.32 6.91 -0.55
CA ASP A 37 0.04 6.55 -0.94
C ASP A 37 0.08 5.10 -1.41
N VAL A 38 0.48 4.91 -2.67
CA VAL A 38 0.48 3.59 -3.34
C VAL A 38 1.33 2.55 -2.61
N HIS A 39 2.46 2.94 -2.03
CA HIS A 39 3.35 2.02 -1.31
C HIS A 39 2.77 1.66 0.06
N VAL A 40 2.14 2.62 0.73
CA VAL A 40 1.48 2.37 2.03
C VAL A 40 0.25 1.48 1.82
N THR A 41 -0.55 1.72 0.79
CA THR A 41 -1.70 0.89 0.43
C THR A 41 -1.27 -0.55 0.13
N ALA A 42 -0.23 -0.75 -0.69
CA ALA A 42 0.30 -2.08 -0.98
C ALA A 42 0.81 -2.81 0.27
N ALA A 43 1.55 -2.13 1.15
CA ALA A 43 2.00 -2.71 2.42
C ALA A 43 0.81 -3.05 3.35
N CYS A 44 -0.25 -2.23 3.33
CA CYS A 44 -1.46 -2.49 4.10
C CYS A 44 -2.25 -3.67 3.54
N GLU A 45 -2.35 -3.80 2.22
CA GLU A 45 -3.00 -4.92 1.53
C GLU A 45 -2.37 -6.25 1.95
N LYS A 46 -1.04 -6.38 1.84
CA LYS A 46 -0.30 -7.58 2.30
C LYS A 46 -0.59 -7.93 3.76
N LEU A 47 -0.64 -6.93 4.64
CA LEU A 47 -0.99 -7.15 6.05
C LEU A 47 -2.44 -7.63 6.19
N VAL A 48 -3.38 -7.02 5.48
CA VAL A 48 -4.80 -7.42 5.51
C VAL A 48 -4.97 -8.85 5.00
N GLU A 49 -4.32 -9.22 3.91
CA GLU A 49 -4.34 -10.59 3.35
C GLU A 49 -3.92 -11.64 4.38
N VAL A 50 -2.82 -11.41 5.10
CA VAL A 50 -2.38 -12.32 6.16
C VAL A 50 -3.37 -12.36 7.33
N LEU A 51 -4.01 -11.24 7.67
CA LEU A 51 -4.95 -11.18 8.79
C LEU A 51 -6.32 -11.82 8.53
N ILE A 52 -6.72 -11.93 7.26
CA ILE A 52 -7.97 -12.61 6.87
C ILE A 52 -7.77 -14.07 6.46
N GLY A 53 -6.52 -14.46 6.19
CA GLY A 53 -6.16 -15.82 5.82
C GLY A 53 -6.41 -16.82 6.95
N ASP A 54 -6.69 -18.06 6.56
CA ASP A 54 -6.79 -19.17 7.50
C ASP A 54 -5.41 -19.49 8.11
N GLU A 55 -5.40 -19.99 9.34
CA GLU A 55 -4.18 -20.41 10.01
C GLU A 55 -3.55 -21.62 9.28
N PRO A 56 -2.23 -21.61 8.99
CA PRO A 56 -1.54 -22.73 8.37
C PRO A 56 -1.65 -24.05 9.14
N GLU A 57 -1.31 -25.15 8.46
CA GLU A 57 -1.27 -26.48 9.09
C GLU A 57 -0.21 -26.55 10.22
N PRO A 58 -0.40 -27.43 11.23
CA PRO A 58 0.60 -27.63 12.27
C PRO A 58 1.97 -28.00 11.68
N GLY A 59 3.03 -27.33 12.14
CA GLY A 59 4.37 -27.42 11.55
C GLY A 59 4.68 -26.36 10.48
N MET A 60 3.70 -25.53 10.09
CA MET A 60 3.87 -24.38 9.19
C MET A 60 3.55 -23.05 9.87
N GLU A 61 3.66 -22.98 11.20
CA GLU A 61 3.21 -21.82 11.97
C GLU A 61 4.06 -20.56 11.73
N ASN A 62 5.33 -20.73 11.33
CA ASN A 62 6.26 -19.67 11.01
C ASN A 62 6.48 -19.56 9.49
N LEU A 63 5.87 -18.54 8.90
CA LEU A 63 5.89 -18.29 7.44
C LEU A 63 7.29 -17.98 6.89
N LEU A 64 8.28 -17.71 7.76
CA LEU A 64 9.67 -17.46 7.36
C LEU A 64 10.54 -18.72 7.34
N GLU A 65 10.05 -19.83 7.89
CA GLU A 65 10.81 -21.09 8.05
C GLU A 65 10.22 -22.24 7.22
N VAL A 66 9.18 -21.98 6.42
CA VAL A 66 8.55 -22.98 5.56
C VAL A 66 9.40 -23.26 4.32
N ASP A 67 9.56 -24.54 4.00
CA ASP A 67 10.20 -24.98 2.75
C ASP A 67 9.27 -24.70 1.56
N ILE A 68 9.73 -23.84 0.65
CA ILE A 68 8.97 -23.45 -0.55
C ILE A 68 9.48 -24.29 -1.74
N PRO A 69 8.61 -25.01 -2.46
CA PRO A 69 8.99 -25.69 -3.69
C PRO A 69 9.47 -24.68 -4.75
N GLU A 70 10.49 -25.04 -5.54
CA GLU A 70 11.12 -24.16 -6.55
C GLU A 70 10.10 -23.54 -7.52
N GLU A 71 9.13 -24.31 -8.00
CA GLU A 71 8.07 -23.79 -8.90
C GLU A 71 7.20 -22.70 -8.23
N VAL A 72 6.98 -22.79 -6.92
CA VAL A 72 6.22 -21.80 -6.15
C VAL A 72 7.08 -20.57 -5.90
N GLU A 73 8.34 -20.75 -5.54
CA GLU A 73 9.30 -19.66 -5.33
C GLU A 73 9.47 -18.80 -6.59
N GLU A 74 9.58 -19.42 -7.76
CA GLU A 74 9.64 -18.70 -9.05
C GLU A 74 8.37 -17.88 -9.31
N LYS A 75 7.19 -18.45 -9.00
CA LYS A 75 5.90 -17.75 -9.18
C LYS A 75 5.78 -16.55 -8.25
N LEU A 76 6.18 -16.71 -6.98
CA LEU A 76 6.16 -15.62 -5.99
C LEU A 76 7.13 -14.50 -6.41
N THR A 77 8.37 -14.85 -6.76
CA THR A 77 9.37 -13.87 -7.22
C THR A 77 8.88 -13.09 -8.45
N LYS A 78 8.23 -13.76 -9.40
CA LYS A 78 7.65 -13.11 -10.57
C LYS A 78 6.45 -12.22 -10.22
N ALA A 79 5.61 -12.64 -9.28
CA ALA A 79 4.48 -11.84 -8.80
C ALA A 79 4.98 -10.57 -8.11
N ASP A 80 5.98 -10.68 -7.23
CA ASP A 80 6.60 -9.55 -6.53
C ASP A 80 7.23 -8.54 -7.51
N ALA A 81 7.97 -9.04 -8.51
CA ALA A 81 8.58 -8.17 -9.52
C ALA A 81 7.52 -7.42 -10.35
N ARG A 82 6.40 -8.09 -10.66
CA ARG A 82 5.29 -7.49 -11.39
C ARG A 82 4.56 -6.44 -10.56
N GLU A 83 4.29 -6.74 -9.29
CA GLU A 83 3.68 -5.80 -8.35
C GLU A 83 4.54 -4.53 -8.22
N GLN A 84 5.86 -4.70 -8.06
CA GLN A 84 6.78 -3.57 -7.98
C GLN A 84 6.75 -2.68 -9.24
N GLU A 85 6.71 -3.29 -10.42
CA GLU A 85 6.59 -2.56 -11.69
C GLU A 85 5.24 -1.80 -11.79
N GLU A 86 4.15 -2.42 -11.33
CA GLU A 86 2.82 -1.79 -11.30
C GLU A 86 2.78 -0.61 -10.31
N LEU A 87 3.39 -0.75 -9.13
CA LEU A 87 3.49 0.32 -8.13
C LEU A 87 4.32 1.52 -8.62
N GLU A 88 5.44 1.26 -9.29
CA GLU A 88 6.28 2.33 -9.86
C GLU A 88 5.51 3.12 -10.93
N LYS A 89 4.80 2.43 -11.83
CA LYS A 89 3.96 3.07 -12.85
C LYS A 89 2.85 3.90 -12.22
N GLU A 90 2.16 3.39 -11.20
CA GLU A 90 1.09 4.14 -10.55
C GLU A 90 1.63 5.37 -9.81
N GLN A 91 2.79 5.24 -9.16
CA GLN A 91 3.44 6.37 -8.49
C GLN A 91 3.84 7.47 -9.49
N GLU A 92 4.35 7.09 -10.67
CA GLU A 92 4.67 8.04 -11.74
C GLU A 92 3.41 8.74 -12.28
N ARG A 93 2.32 7.99 -12.51
CA ARG A 93 1.03 8.55 -12.92
C ARG A 93 0.50 9.56 -11.91
N MET A 94 0.49 9.21 -10.62
CA MET A 94 0.07 10.09 -9.53
C MET A 94 0.91 11.38 -9.49
N LYS A 95 2.24 11.29 -9.67
CA LYS A 95 3.12 12.46 -9.73
C LYS A 95 2.80 13.37 -10.92
N GLN A 96 2.57 12.79 -12.10
CA GLN A 96 2.21 13.56 -13.30
C GLN A 96 0.86 14.28 -13.10
N GLU A 97 -0.14 13.59 -12.56
CA GLU A 97 -1.45 14.18 -12.24
C GLU A 97 -1.33 15.33 -11.24
N GLU A 98 -0.54 15.17 -10.18
CA GLU A 98 -0.26 16.25 -9.23
C GLU A 98 0.44 17.46 -9.88
N GLU A 99 1.41 17.23 -10.76
CA GLU A 99 2.12 18.30 -11.48
C GLU A 99 1.18 19.05 -12.43
N GLU A 100 0.31 18.33 -13.14
CA GLU A 100 -0.72 18.92 -13.98
C GLU A 100 -1.73 19.74 -13.18
N GLU A 101 -2.18 19.23 -12.03
CA GLU A 101 -3.06 19.98 -11.13
C GLU A 101 -2.41 21.26 -10.61
N LYS A 102 -1.15 21.18 -10.18
CA LYS A 102 -0.38 22.35 -9.71
C LYS A 102 -0.28 23.41 -10.82
N LYS A 103 -0.01 22.99 -12.07
CA LYS A 103 0.03 23.89 -13.23
C LYS A 103 -1.32 24.54 -13.53
N LYS A 104 -2.42 23.77 -13.50
CA LYS A 104 -3.78 24.31 -13.69
C LYS A 104 -4.15 25.34 -12.63
N ARG A 105 -3.76 25.10 -11.36
CA ARG A 105 -3.98 26.05 -10.26
C ARG A 105 -3.18 27.34 -10.47
N SER A 106 -1.90 27.25 -10.86
CA SER A 106 -1.08 28.44 -11.13
C SER A 106 -1.58 29.27 -12.32
N ASP A 107 -2.05 28.60 -13.38
CA ASP A 107 -2.58 29.27 -14.58
C ASP A 107 -3.90 30.00 -14.27
N THR A 108 -4.76 29.39 -13.43
CA THR A 108 -6.03 30.00 -12.99
C THR A 108 -5.79 31.22 -12.11
N GLU A 109 -4.93 31.11 -11.09
CA GLU A 109 -4.56 32.22 -10.20
C GLU A 109 -3.86 33.38 -10.94
N GLY A 110 -3.08 33.08 -11.98
CA GLY A 110 -2.48 34.09 -12.85
C GLY A 110 -3.53 34.87 -13.65
N SER A 111 -4.49 34.16 -14.24
CA SER A 111 -5.56 34.76 -15.03
C SER A 111 -6.51 35.65 -14.22
N GLU A 112 -6.82 35.27 -12.98
CA GLU A 112 -7.66 36.06 -12.07
C GLU A 112 -6.98 37.37 -11.66
N LYS A 113 -5.67 37.33 -11.36
CA LYS A 113 -4.88 38.52 -11.01
C LYS A 113 -4.75 39.51 -12.17
N GLU A 114 -4.63 39.03 -13.41
CA GLU A 114 -4.57 39.89 -14.60
C GLU A 114 -5.92 40.56 -14.90
N GLN A 115 -7.04 39.86 -14.69
CA GLN A 115 -8.39 40.41 -14.84
C GLN A 115 -8.70 41.47 -13.78
N GLU A 116 -8.30 41.23 -12.52
CA GLU A 116 -8.47 42.20 -11.43
C GLU A 116 -7.64 43.48 -11.66
N ALA A 117 -6.39 43.35 -12.15
CA ALA A 117 -5.55 44.50 -12.50
C ALA A 117 -6.08 45.30 -13.71
N GLY A 118 -6.77 44.63 -14.64
CA GLY A 118 -7.39 45.24 -15.81
C GLY A 118 -8.66 46.06 -15.51
N LEU A 119 -9.38 45.73 -14.44
CA LEU A 119 -10.61 46.43 -14.01
C LEU A 119 -10.34 47.72 -13.21
N ILE A 120 -9.09 47.96 -12.77
CA ILE A 120 -8.71 49.11 -11.93
C ILE A 120 -8.28 50.35 -12.76
N ARG A 121 -8.45 50.34 -14.09
CA ARG A 121 -8.23 51.51 -14.98
C ARG A 121 -9.54 52.13 -15.44
#